data_AF-A0A7W5DI25-F1
#
_entry.id   AF-A0A7W5DI25-F1
#
_cell.length_a   1.000
_cell.length_b   1.000
_cell.length_c   1.000
_cell.angle_alpha   90.00
_cell.angle_beta   90.00
_cell.angle_gamma   90.00
#
_symmetry.space_group_name_H-M   'P 1'
#
loop_
_entity.id
_entity.type
_entity.pdbx_description
1 polymer ?
#
loop_
_entity_poly.entity_id
_entity_poly.type
_entity_poly.pdbx_seq_one_letter_code
_entity_poly.pdbx_strand_id
1 'polypeptide(L)'
;MLQKSALGKALHYLDGQWQRLRCFLDDGRITLDNNPAENAIRPFVVGRKNWLFSHTPSGAHGSAAIYSLMETAKGNGLSPYDDLQFVFETLPILG
;
A
#
# COMPACT_ATOMS: atom_id res chain seq x y z
N MET A 1 -11.29 -24.15 -26.17
CA MET A 1 -10.77 -24.96 -25.04
C MET A 1 -9.76 -24.23 -24.14
N LEU A 2 -9.33 -22.98 -24.43
CA LEU A 2 -8.33 -22.27 -23.62
C LEU A 2 -8.88 -21.62 -22.33
N GLN A 3 -10.19 -21.34 -22.27
CA GLN A 3 -10.84 -20.49 -21.26
C GLN A 3 -10.74 -21.00 -19.80
N LYS A 4 -10.57 -22.31 -19.57
CA LYS A 4 -10.46 -22.88 -18.21
C LYS A 4 -9.02 -23.20 -17.76
N SER A 5 -8.03 -23.08 -18.65
CA SER A 5 -6.62 -23.34 -18.31
C SER A 5 -6.04 -22.21 -17.46
N ALA A 6 -4.98 -22.48 -16.68
CA ALA A 6 -4.27 -21.45 -15.91
C ALA A 6 -3.76 -20.31 -16.81
N LEU A 7 -3.25 -20.65 -18.00
CA LEU A 7 -2.83 -19.69 -19.02
C LEU A 7 -4.01 -18.85 -19.53
N GLY A 8 -5.16 -19.48 -19.81
CA GLY A 8 -6.36 -18.77 -20.25
C GLY A 8 -6.86 -17.76 -19.22
N LYS A 9 -6.82 -18.10 -17.92
CA LYS A 9 -7.14 -17.17 -16.82
C LYS A 9 -6.15 -16.01 -16.76
N ALA A 10 -4.85 -16.28 -16.89
CA ALA A 10 -3.82 -15.25 -16.89
C ALA A 10 -3.98 -14.26 -18.06
N LEU A 11 -4.26 -14.77 -19.26
CA LEU A 11 -4.51 -13.93 -20.44
C LEU A 11 -5.77 -13.08 -20.28
N HIS A 12 -6.86 -13.64 -19.75
CA HIS A 12 -8.07 -12.87 -19.49
C HIS A 12 -7.85 -11.80 -18.41
N TYR A 13 -7.06 -12.10 -17.38
CA TYR A 13 -6.70 -11.11 -16.37
C TYR A 13 -5.84 -9.99 -16.98
N LEU A 14 -4.84 -10.34 -17.80
CA LEU A 14 -3.99 -9.39 -18.52
C LEU A 14 -4.84 -8.44 -19.37
N ASP A 15 -5.78 -8.97 -20.16
CA ASP A 15 -6.66 -8.19 -21.03
C ASP A 15 -7.45 -7.14 -20.23
N GLY A 16 -8.03 -7.54 -19.09
CA GLY A 16 -8.74 -6.61 -18.19
C GLY A 16 -7.83 -5.57 -17.50
N GLN A 17 -6.54 -5.85 -17.32
CA GLN A 17 -5.58 -4.91 -16.73
C GLN A 17 -4.80 -4.08 -17.77
N TRP A 18 -5.00 -4.34 -19.05
CA TRP A 18 -4.15 -3.85 -20.12
C TRP A 18 -4.07 -2.33 -20.21
N GLN A 19 -5.18 -1.63 -19.98
CA GLN A 19 -5.22 -0.17 -19.91
C GLN A 19 -4.30 0.37 -18.79
N ARG A 20 -4.35 -0.26 -17.60
CA ARG A 20 -3.51 0.14 -16.45
C ARG A 20 -2.04 -0.16 -16.70
N LEU A 21 -1.73 -1.29 -17.34
CA LEU A 21 -0.36 -1.69 -17.66
C LEU A 21 0.30 -0.76 -18.68
N ARG A 22 -0.48 -0.04 -19.50
CA ARG A 22 0.05 0.90 -20.49
C ARG A 22 0.12 2.35 -20.02
N CYS A 23 -0.42 2.71 -18.85
CA CYS A 23 -0.47 4.10 -18.39
C CYS A 23 0.88 4.82 -18.38
N PHE A 24 1.99 4.09 -18.21
CA PHE A 24 3.35 4.66 -18.27
C PHE A 24 3.71 5.25 -19.65
N LEU A 25 3.01 4.84 -20.72
CA LEU A 25 3.16 5.41 -22.06
C LEU A 25 2.55 6.81 -22.15
N ASP A 26 1.52 7.08 -21.33
CA ASP A 26 0.80 8.35 -21.31
C ASP A 26 1.37 9.32 -20.26
N ASP A 27 1.89 8.79 -19.13
CA ASP A 27 2.53 9.57 -18.06
C ASP A 27 3.88 8.97 -17.66
N GLY A 28 4.97 9.65 -18.02
CA GLY A 28 6.34 9.25 -17.71
C GLY A 28 6.72 9.30 -16.22
N ARG A 29 5.84 9.80 -15.34
CA ARG A 29 6.02 9.72 -13.88
C ARG A 29 5.67 8.34 -13.33
N ILE A 30 4.92 7.53 -14.08
CA ILE A 30 4.53 6.18 -13.69
C ILE A 30 5.65 5.21 -14.11
N THR A 31 6.17 4.43 -13.17
CA THR A 31 7.15 3.38 -13.47
C THR A 31 6.50 2.24 -14.25
N LEU A 32 7.27 1.65 -15.17
CA LEU A 32 6.87 0.47 -15.94
C LEU A 32 6.58 -0.75 -15.04
N ASP A 33 7.34 -0.88 -13.95
CA ASP A 33 7.20 -1.93 -12.97
C ASP A 33 6.57 -1.42 -11.65
N ASN A 34 6.08 -2.37 -10.86
CA ASN A 34 5.47 -2.14 -9.57
C ASN A 34 6.46 -2.26 -8.39
N ASN A 35 7.78 -2.37 -8.64
CA ASN A 35 8.75 -2.57 -7.56
C ASN A 35 8.69 -1.51 -6.46
N PRO A 36 8.48 -0.20 -6.76
CA PRO A 36 8.33 0.80 -5.70
C PRO A 36 7.16 0.50 -4.76
N ALA A 37 6.01 0.11 -5.32
CA ALA A 37 4.83 -0.24 -4.53
C ALA A 37 5.04 -1.54 -3.72
N GLU A 38 5.68 -2.55 -4.32
CA GLU A 38 6.02 -3.79 -3.61
C GLU A 38 7.04 -3.56 -2.48
N ASN A 39 8.03 -2.71 -2.70
CA ASN A 39 9.00 -2.35 -1.67
C ASN A 39 8.36 -1.53 -0.55
N ALA A 40 7.40 -0.65 -0.85
CA ALA A 40 6.68 0.14 0.15
C ALA A 40 5.78 -0.73 1.06
N ILE A 41 5.14 -1.77 0.52
CA ILE A 41 4.26 -2.67 1.30
C ILE A 41 5.03 -3.78 2.03
N ARG A 42 6.24 -4.13 1.59
CA ARG A 42 7.03 -5.25 2.15
C ARG A 42 7.30 -5.10 3.67
N PRO A 43 7.70 -3.93 4.22
CA PRO A 43 7.89 -3.77 5.65
C PRO A 43 6.62 -4.01 6.46
N PHE A 44 5.46 -3.56 5.97
CA PHE A 44 4.16 -3.85 6.60
C PHE A 44 3.87 -5.35 6.62
N VAL A 45 4.07 -6.05 5.50
CA VAL A 45 3.82 -7.49 5.38
C VAL A 45 4.70 -8.31 6.32
N VAL A 46 5.94 -7.88 6.55
CA VAL A 46 6.85 -8.50 7.51
C VAL A 46 6.46 -8.11 8.94
N GLY A 47 6.20 -6.82 9.19
CA GLY A 47 5.89 -6.26 10.50
C GLY A 47 4.60 -6.79 11.11
N ARG A 48 3.54 -6.99 10.33
CA ARG A 48 2.23 -7.48 10.82
C ARG A 48 2.28 -8.85 11.49
N LYS A 49 3.34 -9.65 11.26
CA LYS A 49 3.56 -10.92 11.99
C LYS A 49 4.03 -10.70 13.43
N ASN A 50 4.65 -9.55 13.70
CA ASN A 50 5.24 -9.16 14.98
C ASN A 50 4.42 -8.11 15.73
N TRP A 51 3.41 -7.51 15.08
CA TRP A 51 2.55 -6.50 15.69
C TRP A 51 1.37 -7.13 16.41
N LEU A 52 1.14 -6.70 17.65
CA LEU A 52 -0.01 -7.12 18.43
C LEU A 52 -1.32 -6.78 17.71
N PHE A 53 -2.34 -7.63 17.90
CA PHE A 53 -3.72 -7.45 17.42
C PHE A 53 -3.93 -7.42 15.89
N SER A 54 -2.86 -7.54 15.08
CA SER A 54 -2.93 -7.55 13.60
C SER A 54 -3.61 -8.79 13.00
N HIS A 55 -4.09 -9.72 13.84
CA HIS A 55 -4.83 -10.92 13.43
C HIS A 55 -6.35 -10.79 13.51
N THR A 56 -6.85 -9.70 14.10
CA THR A 56 -8.30 -9.38 14.11
C THR A 56 -8.62 -8.37 13.01
N PRO A 57 -9.84 -8.34 12.45
CA PRO A 57 -10.21 -7.33 11.46
C PRO A 57 -10.04 -5.89 11.96
N SER A 58 -10.43 -5.65 13.22
CA SER A 58 -10.28 -4.34 13.87
C SER A 58 -8.81 -3.93 14.04
N GLY A 59 -7.97 -4.83 14.57
CA GLY A 59 -6.55 -4.55 14.72
C GLY A 59 -5.81 -4.45 13.39
N ALA A 60 -6.21 -5.22 12.37
CA ALA A 60 -5.68 -5.07 11.01
C ALA A 60 -6.01 -3.69 10.41
N HIS A 61 -7.23 -3.21 10.63
CA HIS A 61 -7.64 -1.87 10.20
C HIS A 61 -6.86 -0.77 10.93
N GLY A 62 -6.73 -0.87 12.25
CA GLY A 62 -5.93 0.08 13.05
C GLY A 62 -4.46 0.10 12.65
N SER A 63 -3.83 -1.08 12.52
CA SER A 63 -2.44 -1.19 12.06
C SER A 63 -2.23 -0.63 10.66
N ALA A 64 -3.19 -0.84 9.75
CA ALA A 64 -3.14 -0.28 8.40
C ALA A 64 -3.25 1.25 8.40
N ALA A 65 -4.12 1.83 9.25
CA ALA A 65 -4.26 3.27 9.38
C ALA A 65 -2.97 3.93 9.88
N ILE A 66 -2.35 3.39 10.95
CA ILE A 66 -1.08 3.90 11.49
C ILE A 66 0.03 3.78 10.45
N TYR A 67 0.17 2.63 9.79
CA TYR A 67 1.19 2.47 8.75
C TYR A 67 1.00 3.43 7.58
N SER A 68 -0.26 3.69 7.18
CA SER A 68 -0.57 4.65 6.11
C SER A 68 -0.13 6.07 6.48
N LEU A 69 -0.34 6.50 7.73
CA LEU A 69 0.15 7.78 8.25
C LEU A 69 1.69 7.85 8.18
N MET A 70 2.37 6.82 8.67
CA MET A 70 3.83 6.77 8.66
C MET A 70 4.43 6.80 7.25
N GLU A 71 3.87 6.05 6.30
CA GLU A 71 4.34 6.05 4.91
C GLU A 71 4.04 7.38 4.21
N THR A 72 2.91 8.03 4.54
CA THR A 72 2.59 9.37 4.04
C THR A 72 3.61 10.40 4.56
N ALA A 73 3.96 10.35 5.84
CA ALA A 73 5.01 11.22 6.41
C ALA A 73 6.34 11.05 5.67
N LYS A 74 6.80 9.80 5.48
CA LYS A 74 8.03 9.50 4.73
C LYS A 74 7.96 10.00 3.28
N GLY A 75 6.83 9.80 2.61
CA GLY A 75 6.62 10.25 1.24
C GLY A 75 6.68 11.78 1.08
N ASN A 76 6.36 12.53 2.14
CA ASN A 76 6.49 13.99 2.20
C ASN A 76 7.84 14.47 2.76
N GLY A 77 8.78 13.55 3.03
CA GLY A 77 10.09 13.89 3.62
C GLY A 77 10.04 14.27 5.10
N LEU A 78 8.97 13.93 5.81
CA LEU A 78 8.79 14.16 7.24
C LEU A 78 9.27 12.96 8.06
N SER A 79 9.69 13.23 9.30
CA SER A 79 9.95 12.20 10.31
C SER A 79 8.63 11.58 10.76
N PRO A 80 8.41 10.26 10.61
CA PRO A 80 7.19 9.62 11.06
C PRO A 80 6.97 9.73 12.57
N TYR A 81 8.05 9.82 13.34
CA TYR A 81 7.97 10.00 14.80
C TYR A 81 7.43 11.38 15.14
N ASP A 82 8.01 12.43 14.55
CA ASP A 82 7.59 13.82 14.81
C ASP A 82 6.16 14.05 14.35
N ASP A 83 5.78 13.48 13.20
CA ASP A 83 4.43 13.57 12.65
C ASP A 83 3.40 12.88 13.57
N LEU A 84 3.70 11.68 14.08
CA LEU A 84 2.84 11.01 15.06
C LEU A 84 2.76 11.78 16.38
N GLN A 85 3.87 12.33 16.86
CA GLN A 85 3.89 13.14 18.07
C GLN A 85 3.00 14.38 17.91
N PHE A 86 3.15 15.11 16.80
CA PHE A 86 2.31 16.25 16.47
C PHE A 86 0.82 15.88 16.44
N VAL A 87 0.49 14.75 15.80
CA VAL A 87 -0.89 14.25 15.72
C VAL A 87 -1.43 13.95 17.13
N PHE A 88 -0.68 13.26 17.98
CA PHE A 88 -1.11 12.92 19.34
C PHE A 88 -1.20 14.14 20.28
N GLU A 89 -0.37 15.15 20.08
CA GLU A 89 -0.42 16.39 20.85
C GLU A 89 -1.60 17.28 20.41
N THR A 90 -1.93 17.31 19.12
CA THR A 90 -2.90 18.27 18.56
C THR A 90 -4.33 17.72 18.53
N LEU A 91 -4.52 16.42 18.24
CA LEU A 91 -5.86 15.79 18.17
C LEU A 91 -6.72 15.99 19.43
N PRO A 92 -6.20 15.84 20.66
CA PRO A 92 -7.00 16.03 21.87
C PRO A 92 -7.51 17.47 22.05
N ILE A 93 -6.88 18.44 21.39
CA ILE A 93 -7.19 19.86 21.48
C ILE A 93 -8.21 20.29 20.42
N LEU A 94 -8.43 19.45 19.41
CA LEU A 94 -9.37 19.66 18.30
C LEU A 94 -10.76 19.05 18.55
N GLY A 95 -10.96 18.40 19.70
CA GLY A 95 -12.20 17.70 20.09
C GLY A 95 -13.09 18.49 21.03
#